data_AF-A0A455XE14-F1
#
_entry.id   AF-A0A455XE14-F1
#
_cell.length_a   1.000
_cell.length_b   1.000
_cell.length_c   1.000
_cell.angle_alpha   90.00
_cell.angle_beta   90.00
_cell.angle_gamma   90.00
#
_symmetry.space_group_name_H-M   'P 1'
#
loop_
_entity.id
_entity.type
_entity.pdbx_description
1 polymer ?
#
loop_
_entity_poly.entity_id
_entity_poly.type
_entity_poly.pdbx_seq_one_letter_code
_entity_poly.pdbx_strand_id
1 'polypeptide(L)'
;MTNHYHLLVETVDGNLSGGMRQLNGLYTQRFNRRHSLVGHLFRGRYKAILVQKETYLLELTRYVVLNPLRANMVKSLEDWRWRSYPSIMGQEAPPP
;
A
#
# COMPACT_ATOMS: atom_id res chain seq x y z
N MET A 1 2.21 5.48 -6.98
CA MET A 1 1.10 4.55 -7.30
C MET A 1 1.25 3.75 -8.60
N THR A 2 1.83 4.25 -9.70
CA THR A 2 2.02 3.41 -10.92
C THR A 2 3.17 2.40 -10.79
N ASN A 3 4.16 2.70 -9.94
CA ASN A 3 5.40 1.92 -9.78
C ASN A 3 5.79 1.66 -8.31
N HIS A 4 4.90 2.04 -7.37
CA HIS A 4 5.05 1.83 -5.93
C HIS A 4 3.68 1.92 -5.27
N TYR A 5 3.55 1.35 -4.07
CA TYR A 5 2.34 1.39 -3.24
C TYR A 5 2.65 2.03 -1.88
N HIS A 6 1.61 2.52 -1.21
CA HIS A 6 1.66 2.96 0.18
C HIS A 6 0.70 2.12 1.01
N LEU A 7 1.15 1.65 2.17
CA LEU A 7 0.33 0.88 3.12
C LEU A 7 0.40 1.57 4.48
N LEU A 8 -0.75 1.60 5.15
CA LEU A 8 -0.86 1.89 6.58
C LEU A 8 -1.34 0.60 7.23
N VAL A 9 -0.51 0.02 8.09
CA VAL A 9 -0.78 -1.29 8.69
C VAL A 9 -0.42 -1.25 10.17
N GLU A 10 -1.20 -1.98 10.94
CA GLU A 10 -0.88 -2.34 12.32
C GLU A 10 -0.46 -3.81 12.34
N THR A 11 0.58 -4.13 13.09
CA THR A 11 1.05 -5.50 13.28
C THR A 11 0.93 -5.86 14.74
N VAL A 12 0.38 -7.05 15.04
CA VAL A 12 0.23 -7.54 16.43
C VAL A 12 1.59 -7.62 17.13
N ASP A 13 2.62 -8.03 16.39
CA ASP A 13 4.01 -8.09 16.87
C ASP A 13 4.92 -7.15 16.06
N GLY A 14 6.15 -6.96 16.51
CA GLY A 14 7.21 -6.26 15.76
C GLY A 14 7.73 -7.02 14.53
N ASN A 15 6.86 -7.61 13.72
CA ASN A 15 7.18 -8.58 12.67
C ASN A 15 7.03 -8.04 11.23
N LEU A 16 6.87 -6.72 11.06
CA LEU A 16 6.66 -6.07 9.76
C LEU A 16 7.70 -6.50 8.70
N SER A 17 8.97 -6.64 9.07
CA SER A 17 10.03 -7.04 8.13
C SER A 17 9.79 -8.45 7.55
N GLY A 18 9.34 -9.39 8.39
CA GLY A 18 8.98 -10.73 7.95
C GLY A 18 7.78 -10.72 7.00
N GLY A 19 6.73 -9.97 7.35
CA GLY A 19 5.55 -9.80 6.52
C GLY A 19 5.87 -9.17 5.16
N MET A 20 6.64 -8.09 5.13
CA MET A 20 7.04 -7.43 3.88
C MET A 20 7.95 -8.29 3.01
N ARG A 21 8.82 -9.12 3.62
CA ARG A 21 9.63 -10.12 2.89
C ARG A 21 8.73 -11.13 2.18
N GLN A 22 7.71 -11.65 2.88
CA GLN A 22 6.77 -12.60 2.31
C GLN A 22 5.93 -11.96 1.19
N LEU A 23 5.32 -10.80 1.45
CA LEU A 23 4.48 -10.07 0.49
C LEU A 23 5.23 -9.78 -0.81
N ASN A 24 6.38 -9.11 -0.71
CA ASN A 24 7.15 -8.71 -1.89
C ASN A 24 7.81 -9.91 -2.57
N GLY A 25 8.26 -10.91 -1.80
CA GLY A 25 8.89 -12.12 -2.32
C GLY A 25 7.91 -12.96 -3.14
N LEU A 26 6.73 -13.25 -2.60
CA LEU A 26 5.70 -14.01 -3.30
C LEU A 26 5.21 -13.27 -4.55
N TYR A 27 4.99 -11.96 -4.45
CA TYR A 27 4.59 -11.16 -5.61
C TYR A 27 5.66 -11.18 -6.71
N THR A 28 6.94 -10.97 -6.35
CA THR A 28 8.07 -11.01 -7.30
C THR A 28 8.14 -12.36 -8.02
N GLN A 29 8.05 -13.47 -7.27
CA GLN A 29 8.10 -14.82 -7.84
C GLN A 29 6.93 -15.08 -8.81
N ARG A 30 5.71 -14.70 -8.42
CA ARG A 30 4.51 -14.86 -9.26
C ARG A 30 4.59 -14.01 -10.51
N PHE A 31 5.00 -12.74 -10.38
CA PHE A 31 5.17 -11.83 -11.49
C PHE A 31 6.24 -12.35 -12.48
N ASN A 32 7.42 -12.69 -11.98
CA ASN A 32 8.50 -13.22 -12.80
C ASN A 32 8.10 -14.50 -13.54
N ARG A 33 7.43 -15.44 -12.86
CA ARG A 33 6.92 -16.66 -13.50
C ARG A 33 5.90 -16.35 -14.59
N ARG A 34 4.96 -15.43 -14.34
CA ARG A 34 3.92 -15.04 -15.30
C ARG A 34 4.51 -14.39 -16.55
N HIS A 35 5.59 -13.64 -16.41
CA HIS A 35 6.19 -12.84 -17.48
C HIS A 35 7.48 -13.43 -18.05
N SER A 36 7.87 -14.65 -17.63
CA SER A 36 9.12 -15.30 -18.00
C SER A 36 10.37 -14.44 -17.74
N LEU A 37 10.36 -13.70 -16.63
CA LEU A 37 11.46 -12.84 -16.19
C LEU A 37 12.26 -13.47 -15.04
N VAL A 38 13.45 -12.94 -14.79
CA VAL A 38 14.31 -13.32 -13.67
C VAL A 38 14.87 -12.07 -12.98
N GLY A 39 15.29 -12.22 -11.72
CA GLY A 39 15.89 -11.13 -10.94
C GLY A 39 14.90 -10.30 -10.14
N HIS A 40 15.34 -9.08 -9.76
CA HIS A 40 14.60 -8.21 -8.84
C HIS A 40 13.48 -7.44 -9.54
N LEU A 41 12.28 -7.44 -8.94
CA LEU A 41 11.15 -6.63 -9.41
C LEU A 41 11.09 -5.26 -8.73
N PHE A 42 11.36 -5.20 -7.43
CA PHE A 42 11.32 -3.97 -6.64
C PHE A 42 12.68 -3.28 -6.61
N ARG A 43 12.68 -1.93 -6.63
CA ARG A 43 13.89 -1.08 -6.62
C ARG A 43 14.56 -0.97 -5.23
N GLY A 44 14.61 -2.07 -4.47
CA GLY A 44 15.22 -2.14 -3.14
C GLY A 44 14.23 -2.42 -2.00
N ARG A 45 14.67 -2.13 -0.77
CA ARG A 45 13.88 -2.37 0.45
C ARG A 45 12.72 -1.38 0.57
N TYR A 46 11.65 -1.81 1.23
CA TYR A 46 10.56 -0.93 1.63
C TYR A 46 11.05 0.12 2.64
N LYS A 47 10.36 1.25 2.70
CA LYS A 47 10.54 2.26 3.76
C LYS A 47 9.38 2.14 4.73
N ALA A 48 9.64 2.27 6.03
CA ALA A 48 8.63 2.27 7.06
C ALA A 48 8.89 3.39 8.05
N ILE A 49 7.80 3.98 8.54
CA ILE A 49 7.78 5.01 9.57
C ILE A 49 6.87 4.47 10.67
N LEU A 50 7.37 4.43 11.91
CA LEU A 50 6.56 4.03 13.05
C LEU A 50 5.58 5.17 13.39
N VAL A 51 4.30 4.85 13.49
CA VAL A 51 3.24 5.79 13.86
C VAL A 51 2.91 5.60 15.33
N GLN A 52 3.22 6.59 16.17
CA GLN A 52 2.99 6.52 17.62
C GLN A 52 1.92 7.49 18.12
N LYS A 53 1.70 8.60 17.42
CA LYS A 53 0.72 9.63 17.79
C LYS A 53 -0.51 9.51 16.92
N GLU A 54 -1.69 9.55 17.54
CA GLU A 54 -2.98 9.47 16.84
C GLU A 54 -3.18 10.63 15.85
N THR A 55 -2.72 11.84 16.20
CA THR A 55 -2.77 12.98 15.28
C THR A 55 -1.99 12.71 13.99
N TYR A 56 -0.81 12.09 14.10
CA TYR A 56 -0.01 11.72 12.94
C TYR A 56 -0.67 10.59 12.13
N LEU A 57 -1.37 9.67 12.78
CA LEU A 57 -2.12 8.60 12.10
C LEU A 57 -3.20 9.16 11.18
N LEU A 58 -3.98 10.14 11.65
CA LEU A 58 -5.04 10.77 10.85
C LEU A 58 -4.47 11.54 9.64
N GLU A 59 -3.39 12.29 9.86
CA GLU A 59 -2.69 13.00 8.78
C GLU A 59 -2.13 12.04 7.74
N LEU A 60 -1.48 10.96 8.18
CA LEU A 60 -0.90 9.95 7.29
C LEU A 60 -1.97 9.20 6.51
N THR A 61 -3.10 8.86 7.15
CA THR A 61 -4.26 8.24 6.50
C THR A 61 -4.76 9.12 5.36
N ARG A 62 -4.99 10.41 5.64
CA ARG A 62 -5.40 11.39 4.61
C ARG A 62 -4.36 11.51 3.51
N TYR A 63 -3.07 11.53 3.86
CA TYR A 63 -1.99 11.60 2.88
C TYR A 63 -2.04 10.42 1.90
N VAL A 64 -2.19 9.19 2.39
CA VAL A 64 -2.24 7.97 1.56
C VAL A 64 -3.44 8.00 0.62
N VAL A 65 -4.62 8.31 1.17
CA VAL A 65 -5.87 8.37 0.38
C VAL A 65 -5.80 9.46 -0.69
N LEU A 66 -5.27 10.65 -0.36
CA LEU A 66 -5.20 11.78 -1.29
C LEU A 66 -4.05 11.68 -2.30
N ASN A 67 -3.15 10.71 -2.18
CA ASN A 67 -1.96 10.61 -3.02
C ASN A 67 -2.27 10.53 -4.53
N PRO A 68 -3.23 9.69 -5.00
CA PRO A 68 -3.58 9.62 -6.42
C PRO A 68 -4.13 10.93 -6.97
N LEU A 69 -4.93 11.64 -6.16
CA LEU A 69 -5.48 12.96 -6.53
C LEU A 69 -4.36 14.00 -6.65
N ARG A 70 -3.47 14.06 -5.66
CA ARG A 70 -2.30 14.98 -5.66
C ARG A 70 -1.32 14.69 -6.78
N ALA A 71 -1.23 13.44 -7.21
CA ALA A 71 -0.43 13.01 -8.35
C ALA A 71 -1.13 13.24 -9.70
N ASN A 72 -2.30 13.89 -9.72
CA ASN A 72 -3.12 14.13 -10.92
C ASN A 72 -3.46 12.84 -11.70
N MET A 73 -3.57 11.71 -11.01
CA MET A 73 -3.87 10.41 -11.64
C MET A 73 -5.38 10.19 -11.81
N VAL A 74 -6.18 10.87 -11.00
CA VAL A 74 -7.64 10.82 -10.98
C VAL A 74 -8.21 12.21 -10.70
N LYS A 75 -9.46 12.45 -11.09
CA LYS A 75 -10.19 13.69 -10.77
C LYS A 75 -10.98 13.57 -9.46
N SER A 76 -11.40 12.36 -9.12
CA SER A 76 -12.09 12.03 -7.87
C SER A 76 -11.41 10.86 -7.16
N LEU A 77 -11.53 10.78 -5.83
CA LEU A 77 -11.03 9.63 -5.05
C LEU A 77 -11.81 8.35 -5.36
N GLU A 78 -13.02 8.51 -5.87
CA GLU A 78 -13.95 7.53 -6.40
C GLU A 78 -13.36 6.75 -7.58
N ASP A 79 -12.55 7.42 -8.40
CA ASP A 79 -12.01 6.85 -9.63
C ASP A 79 -10.77 5.99 -9.38
N TRP A 80 -10.18 6.06 -8.19
CA TRP A 80 -8.94 5.33 -7.89
C TRP A 80 -9.23 3.86 -7.60
N ARG A 81 -9.07 2.97 -8.58
CA ARG A 81 -9.38 1.54 -8.42
C ARG A 81 -8.64 0.84 -7.26
N TRP A 82 -7.42 1.26 -6.94
CA TRP A 82 -6.57 0.61 -5.94
C TRP A 82 -6.65 1.30 -4.58
N ARG A 83 -7.86 1.31 -3.99
CA ARG A 83 -8.18 2.06 -2.77
C ARG A 83 -8.91 1.22 -1.73
N SER A 84 -8.78 1.64 -0.48
CA SER A 84 -9.66 1.25 0.63
C SER A 84 -10.60 2.39 1.07
N TYR A 85 -10.59 3.52 0.35
CA TYR A 85 -11.31 4.74 0.74
C TYR A 85 -12.83 4.55 0.94
N PRO A 86 -13.58 3.87 0.05
CA PRO A 86 -15.00 3.58 0.29
C PRO A 86 -15.24 2.83 1.60
N SER A 87 -14.42 1.82 1.90
CA SER A 87 -14.53 1.05 3.14
C SER A 87 -14.21 1.89 4.37
N ILE A 88 -13.19 2.76 4.30
CA ILE A 88 -12.86 3.71 5.38
C ILE A 88 -14.01 4.68 5.63
N MET A 89 -14.71 5.11 4.58
CA MET A 89 -15.87 6.01 4.67
C MET A 89 -17.18 5.29 5.02
N GLY A 90 -17.16 3.97 5.23
CA GLY A 90 -18.36 3.17 5.52
C GLY A 90 -19.32 3.00 4.34
N GLN A 91 -18.86 3.25 3.11
CA GLN A 91 -19.65 3.14 1.89
C GLN A 91 -19.68 1.71 1.34
N GLU A 92 -18.65 0.91 1.65
CA GLU A 92 -18.52 -0.49 1.21
C GLU A 92 -17.95 -1.34 2.35
N ALA A 93 -18.24 -2.64 2.36
CA ALA A 93 -17.57 -3.55 3.29
C ALA A 93 -16.07 -3.62 2.96
N PRO A 94 -15.18 -3.69 3.98
CA PRO A 94 -13.78 -3.97 3.73
C PRO A 94 -13.63 -5.35 3.07
N PRO A 95 -12.66 -5.51 2.16
CA PRO A 95 -12.37 -6.83 1.60
C PRO A 95 -12.01 -7.83 2.72
N PRO A 96 -12.37 -9.11 2.54
CA PRO A 96 -12.11 -10.16 3.54
C PRO A 96 -10.63 -10.42 3.78
#